data_AF-A0AAJ2U5J5-F1
#
_entry.id   AF-A0AAJ2U5J5-F1
#
_cell.length_a   1.000
_cell.length_b   1.000
_cell.length_c   1.000
_cell.angle_alpha   90.00
_cell.angle_beta   90.00
_cell.angle_gamma   90.00
#
_symmetry.space_group_name_H-M   'P 1'
#
loop_
_entity.id
_entity.type
_entity.pdbx_description
1 polymer ?
#
loop_
_entity_poly.entity_id
_entity_poly.type
_entity_poly.pdbx_seq_one_letter_code
_entity_poly.pdbx_strand_id
1 'polypeptide(L)' 'MKIAAVCGSGLGSSFMVEMNIKSILDQLGINQDDIEVTHFDMGS' A
#
# COMPACT_ATOMS: atom_id res chain seq x y z
N MET A 1 7.93 4.19 -9.23
CA MET A 1 7.68 2.73 -9.06
C MET A 1 6.24 2.53 -8.59
N LYS A 2 5.65 1.34 -8.80
CA LYS A 2 4.29 1.02 -8.31
C LYS A 2 4.33 -0.16 -7.36
N ILE A 3 3.66 -0.05 -6.21
CA ILE A 3 3.55 -1.09 -5.18
C ILE A 3 2.07 -1.41 -4.99
N ALA A 4 1.71 -2.69 -5.12
CA ALA A 4 0.34 -3.16 -4.95
C ALA A 4 0.25 -4.11 -3.76
N ALA A 5 -0.55 -3.79 -2.75
CA ALA A 5 -0.88 -4.67 -1.64
C ALA A 5 -2.15 -5.46 -1.95
N VAL A 6 -2.08 -6.79 -2.03
CA VAL A 6 -3.22 -7.63 -2.43
C VAL A 6 -3.68 -8.51 -1.26
N CYS A 7 -4.98 -8.58 -0.99
CA CYS A 7 -5.56 -9.54 -0.05
C CYS A 7 -6.70 -10.34 -0.71
N GLY A 8 -6.88 -11.60 -0.27
CA GLY A 8 -7.98 -12.46 -0.73
C GLY A 8 -9.15 -12.58 0.25
N SER A 9 -9.14 -11.84 1.36
CA SER A 9 -10.06 -12.04 2.49
C SER A 9 -10.75 -10.74 2.96
N GLY A 10 -10.84 -9.72 2.10
CA GLY A 10 -11.48 -8.43 2.38
C GLY A 10 -10.53 -7.25 2.59
N LEU A 11 -10.99 -6.05 2.21
CA LEU A 11 -10.37 -4.70 2.30
C LEU A 11 -9.39 -4.40 3.45
N GLY A 12 -9.56 -5.00 4.63
CA GLY A 12 -8.88 -4.54 5.86
C GLY A 12 -7.37 -4.76 5.90
N SER A 13 -6.88 -5.92 5.45
CA SER A 13 -5.46 -6.30 5.64
C SER A 13 -4.55 -5.65 4.61
N SER A 14 -4.95 -5.62 3.33
CA SER A 14 -4.18 -4.96 2.27
C SER A 14 -4.15 -3.44 2.43
N PHE A 15 -5.25 -2.84 2.92
CA PHE A 15 -5.32 -1.41 3.19
C PHE A 15 -4.44 -0.99 4.37
N MET A 16 -4.38 -1.81 5.42
CA MET A 16 -3.44 -1.59 6.53
C MET A 16 -1.98 -1.66 6.07
N VAL A 17 -1.65 -2.59 5.17
CA VAL A 17 -0.32 -2.69 4.55
C VAL A 17 -0.01 -1.46 3.70
N GLU A 18 -0.97 -0.96 2.91
CA GLU A 18 -0.82 0.27 2.13
C GLU A 18 -0.43 1.47 3.02
N MET A 19 -1.14 1.68 4.14
CA MET A 19 -0.83 2.76 5.08
C MET A 19 0.56 2.63 5.70
N ASN A 20 0.94 1.41 6.10
CA ASN A 20 2.24 1.17 6.71
C ASN A 20 3.38 1.43 5.72
N ILE A 21 3.22 1.03 4.45
CA ILE A 21 4.20 1.32 3.40
C ILE A 21 4.35 2.83 3.23
N LYS A 22 3.23 3.58 3.13
CA LYS A 22 3.28 5.05 3.04
C LYS A 22 4.01 5.69 4.23
N SER A 23 3.76 5.22 5.45
CA SER A 23 4.43 5.71 6.65
C SER A 23 5.95 5.43 6.63
N ILE A 24 6.37 4.26 6.15
CA ILE A 24 7.80 3.93 6.03
C ILE A 24 8.47 4.77 4.94
N LEU A 25 7.79 4.99 3.80
CA LEU A 25 8.32 5.84 2.72
C LEU A 25 8.57 7.27 3.21
N ASP A 26 7.64 7.81 4.01
CA ASP A 26 7.79 9.11 4.66
C ASP A 26 8.99 9.14 5.62
N GLN A 27 9.16 8.10 6.46
CA GLN A 27 10.32 7.96 7.36
C GLN A 27 11.66 7.83 6.63
N LEU A 28 11.67 7.24 5.43
CA LEU A 28 12.84 7.11 4.59
C LEU A 28 13.14 8.37 3.76
N GLY A 29 12.29 9.40 3.84
CA GLY A 29 12.44 10.64 3.06
C GLY A 29 12.21 10.44 1.56
N ILE A 30 11.46 9.41 1.17
CA ILE A 30 11.14 9.12 -0.22
C ILE A 30 9.86 9.88 -0.60
N ASN A 31 9.90 10.65 -1.69
CA ASN A 31 8.72 11.36 -2.15
C ASN A 31 7.62 10.38 -2.57
N GLN A 32 6.40 10.61 -2.09
CA GLN A 32 5.25 9.78 -2.43
C GLN A 32 4.85 9.89 -3.91
N ASP A 33 5.32 10.91 -4.63
CA ASP A 33 5.15 11.06 -6.08
C ASP A 33 6.02 10.08 -6.87
N ASP A 34 7.15 9.61 -6.28
CA ASP A 34 8.06 8.66 -6.93
C ASP A 34 7.55 7.22 -6.80
N ILE A 35 6.68 6.94 -5.81
CA ILE A 35 6.18 5.60 -5.49
C ILE A 35 4.66 5.62 -5.27
N GLU A 36 3.93 5.11 -6.26
CA GLU A 36 2.49 4.91 -6.17
C GLU A 36 2.20 3.61 -5.40
N VAL A 37 1.52 3.72 -4.25
CA VAL A 37 1.11 2.57 -3.44
C VAL A 37 -0.41 2.42 -3.51
N THR A 38 -0.89 1.27 -3.97
CA THR A 38 -2.30 0.93 -4.11
C THR A 38 -2.59 -0.39 -3.42
N HIS A 39 -3.81 -0.59 -2.92
CA HIS A 39 -4.28 -1.90 -2.52
C HIS A 39 -5.27 -2.47 -3.53
N PHE A 40 -5.34 -3.81 -3.59
CA PHE A 40 -6.33 -4.55 -4.35
C PHE A 40 -6.95 -5.63 -3.47
N ASP A 41 -8.27 -5.70 -3.46
CA ASP A 41 -9.01 -6.82 -2.88
C ASP A 41 -9.32 -7.81 -4.00
N MET A 42 -8.89 -9.06 -3.83
CA MET A 42 -9.17 -10.16 -4.76
C MET A 42 -10.45 -10.92 -4.39
N GLY A 43 -11.18 -10.44 -3.38
CA GLY A 43 -12.38 -11.05 -2.83
C GLY A 43 -13.51 -10.06 -2.58
N SER A 44 -13.95 -9.30 -3.61
CA SER A 44 -15.35 -8.94 -3.95
C SER A 44 -15.39 -7.84 -5.01
#